data_AF-A0A9W8QD11-F1
#
_entry.id   AF-A0A9W8QD11-F1
#
_cell.length_a   1.000
_cell.length_b   1.000
_cell.length_c   1.000
_cell.angle_alpha   90.00
_cell.angle_beta   90.00
_cell.angle_gamma   90.00
#
_symmetry.space_group_name_H-M   'P 1'
#
loop_
_entity.id
_entity.type
_entity.pdbx_description
1 polymer ?
#
loop_
_entity_poly.entity_id
_entity_poly.type
_entity_poly.pdbx_seq_one_letter_code
_entity_poly.pdbx_strand_id
1 'polypeptide(L)'
;MEQFLNKIASFSHGWMNDEEYRDRDKIANAVRHGKDVWDRDEDQFDRIVNNQDIPPLVLQEGERFGYMTSRDGPSAGFKDYP
;
A
#
# COMPACT_ATOMS: atom_id res chain seq x y z
N MET A 1 3.47 7.60 16.98
CA MET A 1 2.23 7.93 16.24
C MET A 1 2.17 6.97 15.08
N GLU A 2 1.28 5.98 15.15
CA GLU A 2 1.18 4.90 14.15
C GLU A 2 0.37 5.41 12.95
N GLN A 3 1.06 6.07 12.01
CA GLN A 3 0.45 6.68 10.83
C GLN A 3 -0.26 5.63 9.96
N PHE A 4 0.30 4.42 9.94
CA PHE A 4 -0.23 3.27 9.25
C PHE A 4 -1.63 2.86 9.74
N LEU A 5 -1.80 2.61 11.04
CA LEU A 5 -3.09 2.20 11.60
C LEU A 5 -4.10 3.35 11.61
N ASN A 6 -3.66 4.59 11.83
CA ASN A 6 -4.53 5.75 11.76
C ASN A 6 -5.16 5.93 10.37
N LYS A 7 -4.41 5.61 9.30
CA LYS A 7 -4.93 5.66 7.93
C LYS A 7 -6.05 4.64 7.73
N ILE A 8 -5.86 3.41 8.24
CA ILE A 8 -6.88 2.36 8.16
C ILE A 8 -8.11 2.72 8.99
N ALA A 9 -7.94 3.35 10.16
CA ALA A 9 -9.04 3.78 11.00
C ALA A 9 -9.86 4.97 10.43
N SER A 10 -9.47 5.52 9.27
CA SER A 10 -10.08 6.71 8.66
C SER A 10 -11.05 6.39 7.52
N PHE A 11 -11.40 5.12 7.29
CA PHE A 11 -12.41 4.77 6.28
C PHE A 11 -13.82 5.13 6.76
N SER A 12 -14.60 5.75 5.87
CA SER A 12 -15.97 6.19 6.15
C SER A 12 -16.96 5.05 6.39
N HIS A 13 -16.63 3.83 5.97
CA HIS A 13 -17.45 2.64 6.18
C HIS A 13 -17.02 1.92 7.46
N GLY A 14 -17.92 1.87 8.45
CA GLY A 14 -17.62 1.31 9.77
C GLY A 14 -17.10 -0.13 9.75
N TRP A 15 -17.63 -1.00 8.88
CA TRP A 15 -17.23 -2.40 8.79
C TRP A 15 -15.78 -2.59 8.30
N MET A 16 -15.25 -1.65 7.51
CA MET A 16 -13.86 -1.69 7.04
C MET A 16 -12.84 -1.38 8.15
N ASN A 17 -13.32 -0.99 9.34
CA ASN A 17 -12.51 -0.64 10.49
C ASN A 17 -12.43 -1.76 11.54
N ASP A 18 -13.06 -2.91 11.31
CA ASP A 18 -13.04 -4.02 12.26
C ASP A 18 -11.61 -4.56 12.47
N GLU A 19 -11.34 -5.12 13.67
CA GLU A 19 -10.00 -5.56 14.07
C GLU A 19 -9.39 -6.59 13.09
N GLU A 20 -10.23 -7.41 12.47
CA GLU A 20 -9.81 -8.41 11.47
C GLU A 20 -9.19 -7.81 10.20
N TYR A 21 -9.44 -6.52 9.92
CA TYR A 21 -8.86 -5.78 8.79
C TYR A 21 -7.69 -4.88 9.20
N ARG A 22 -7.31 -4.86 10.48
CA ARG A 22 -6.23 -4.02 11.03
C ARG A 22 -4.91 -4.74 11.25
N ASP A 23 -4.83 -6.00 10.84
CA ASP A 23 -3.58 -6.76 10.85
C ASP A 23 -2.55 -6.09 9.92
N ARG A 24 -1.45 -5.60 10.50
CA ARG A 24 -0.42 -4.85 9.76
C ARG A 24 0.28 -5.69 8.72
N ASP A 25 0.49 -6.97 9.02
CA ASP A 25 1.18 -7.90 8.12
C ASP A 25 0.28 -8.24 6.94
N LYS A 26 -1.03 -8.43 7.18
CA LYS A 26 -2.02 -8.60 6.11
C LYS A 26 -2.05 -7.40 5.18
N ILE A 27 -2.12 -6.17 5.73
CA ILE A 27 -2.16 -4.95 4.93
C ILE A 27 -0.86 -4.76 4.13
N ALA A 28 0.31 -4.92 4.77
CA ALA A 28 1.58 -4.78 4.07
C ALA A 28 1.76 -5.84 2.98
N ASN A 29 1.30 -7.07 3.23
CA ASN A 29 1.28 -8.13 2.23
C ASN A 29 0.37 -7.78 1.05
N ALA A 30 -0.86 -7.31 1.32
CA ALA A 30 -1.79 -6.90 0.28
C ALA A 30 -1.20 -5.79 -0.60
N VAL A 31 -0.63 -4.75 0.00
CA VAL A 31 0.01 -3.63 -0.73
C VAL A 31 1.23 -4.09 -1.54
N ARG A 32 2.06 -5.00 -1.00
CA ARG A 32 3.24 -5.54 -1.70
C ARG A 32 2.85 -6.33 -2.95
N HIS A 33 1.76 -7.07 -2.86
CA HIS A 33 1.33 -7.98 -3.93
C HIS A 33 0.22 -7.38 -4.81
N GLY A 34 -0.20 -6.14 -4.58
CA GLY A 34 -1.29 -5.52 -5.33
C GLY A 34 -2.61 -6.27 -5.15
N LYS A 35 -2.94 -6.65 -3.91
CA LYS A 35 -4.21 -7.29 -3.55
C LYS A 35 -5.11 -6.33 -2.79
N ASP A 36 -6.41 -6.60 -2.83
CA ASP A 36 -7.37 -5.92 -1.97
C ASP A 36 -7.13 -6.27 -0.49
N VAL A 37 -7.16 -5.25 0.39
CA VAL A 37 -6.96 -5.43 1.83
C VAL A 37 -8.13 -6.21 2.47
N TRP A 38 -9.32 -6.09 1.86
CA TRP A 38 -10.54 -6.79 2.28
C TRP A 38 -10.76 -8.10 1.52
N ASP A 39 -9.79 -8.55 0.72
CA ASP A 39 -9.81 -9.83 0.01
C ASP A 39 -11.03 -9.99 -0.93
N ARG A 40 -11.50 -8.90 -1.53
CA ARG A 40 -12.60 -8.94 -2.51
C ARG A 40 -12.08 -9.46 -3.86
N ASP A 41 -12.81 -10.42 -4.43
CA ASP A 41 -12.45 -11.07 -5.71
C ASP A 41 -12.42 -10.12 -6.90
N GLU A 42 -13.19 -9.02 -6.84
CA GLU A 42 -13.39 -8.06 -7.93
C GLU A 42 -12.25 -7.03 -8.09
N ASP A 43 -11.45 -6.80 -7.04
CA ASP A 43 -10.40 -5.78 -7.02
C ASP A 43 -9.00 -6.43 -7.10
N GLN A 44 -8.68 -6.98 -8.28
CA GLN A 44 -7.34 -7.51 -8.59
C GLN A 44 -6.55 -6.50 -9.43
N PHE A 45 -5.30 -6.25 -9.07
CA PHE A 45 -4.44 -5.29 -9.77
C PHE A 45 -3.38 -5.99 -10.61
N ASP A 46 -3.21 -5.53 -11.86
CA ASP A 46 -2.12 -6.01 -12.71
C ASP A 46 -0.79 -5.33 -12.37
N ARG A 47 0.27 -6.13 -12.23
CA ARG A 47 1.62 -5.63 -11.99
C ARG A 47 2.28 -5.18 -13.29
N ILE A 48 2.59 -3.90 -13.41
CA ILE A 48 3.38 -3.35 -14.52
C ILE A 48 4.85 -3.27 -14.11
N VAL A 49 5.70 -4.03 -14.80
CA VAL A 49 7.17 -3.99 -14.59
C VAL A 49 7.77 -2.83 -15.35
N ASN A 50 8.66 -2.07 -14.71
CA ASN A 50 9.37 -0.93 -15.31
C ASN A 50 8.42 0.14 -15.89
N ASN A 51 7.40 0.53 -15.13
CA ASN A 51 6.47 1.57 -15.57
C ASN A 51 7.20 2.92 -15.73
N GLN A 52 7.23 3.42 -16.96
CA GLN A 52 7.78 4.74 -17.32
C GLN A 52 6.68 5.78 -17.52
N ASP A 53 5.41 5.38 -17.55
CA ASP A 53 4.25 6.27 -17.63
C ASP A 53 3.88 6.78 -16.24
N ILE A 54 4.75 7.63 -15.69
CA ILE A 54 4.58 8.29 -14.39
C ILE A 54 5.09 9.74 -14.50
N PRO A 55 4.70 10.64 -13.57
CA PRO A 55 5.15 12.03 -13.63
C PRO A 55 6.69 12.14 -13.67
N PRO A 56 7.27 13.03 -14.52
CA PRO A 56 8.73 13.13 -14.69
C PRO A 56 9.50 13.38 -13.38
N LEU A 57 8.90 14.11 -12.43
CA LEU A 57 9.48 14.34 -11.11
C LEU A 57 9.70 13.04 -10.34
N VAL A 58 8.79 12.08 -10.46
CA VAL A 58 8.89 10.77 -9.79
C VAL A 58 10.00 9.94 -10.41
N LEU A 59 10.19 10.02 -11.74
CA LEU A 59 11.32 9.38 -12.42
C LEU A 59 12.67 9.98 -12.00
N GLN A 60 12.73 11.30 -11.87
CA GLN A 60 13.97 12.03 -11.56
C GLN A 60 14.38 11.91 -10.08
N GLU A 61 13.40 11.91 -9.16
CA GLU A 61 13.62 11.84 -7.71
C GLU A 61 13.26 10.46 -7.13
N GLY A 62 13.77 9.39 -7.74
CA GLY A 62 13.44 8.00 -7.38
C GLY A 62 13.71 7.63 -5.93
N GLU A 63 14.73 8.19 -5.27
CA GLU A 63 14.97 7.95 -3.83
C GLU A 63 13.87 8.55 -2.95
N ARG A 64 13.42 9.76 -3.28
CA ARG A 64 12.40 10.47 -2.50
C ARG A 64 11.00 9.87 -2.70
N PHE A 65 10.70 9.46 -3.94
CA PHE A 65 9.38 8.94 -4.34
C PHE A 65 9.37 7.44 -4.62
N GLY A 66 10.39 6.69 -4.19
CA GLY A 66 10.49 5.25 -4.45
C GLY A 66 9.27 4.46 -3.97
N TYR A 67 8.63 4.91 -2.88
CA TYR A 67 7.38 4.33 -2.37
C TYR A 67 6.18 4.49 -3.31
N MET A 68 6.27 5.31 -4.37
CA MET A 68 5.25 5.47 -5.40
C MET A 68 5.51 4.57 -6.61
N THR A 69 6.76 4.15 -6.83
CA THR A 69 7.18 3.36 -8.00
C THR A 69 7.37 1.88 -7.68
N SER A 70 7.74 1.54 -6.46
CA SER A 70 7.79 0.16 -5.96
C SER A 70 7.33 0.07 -4.51
N ARG A 71 6.56 -0.99 -4.24
CA ARG A 71 6.14 -1.40 -2.90
C ARG A 71 6.68 -2.79 -2.55
N ASP A 72 7.68 -3.29 -3.27
CA ASP A 72 8.17 -4.68 -3.13
C ASP A 72 8.92 -4.94 -1.81
N GLY A 73 9.41 -3.89 -1.16
CA GLY A 73 10.20 -4.00 0.06
C GLY A 73 9.44 -4.65 1.23
N PRO A 74 10.16 -5.09 2.27
CA PRO A 74 9.56 -5.62 3.51
C PRO A 74 8.54 -4.65 4.10
N SER A 75 8.90 -3.36 4.16
CA SER A 75 7.98 -2.34 4.66
C SER A 75 6.82 -2.01 3.74
N ALA A 76 6.76 -2.60 2.55
CA ALA A 76 5.83 -2.26 1.48
C ALA A 76 5.76 -0.74 1.22
N GLY A 77 6.85 0.01 1.40
CA GLY A 77 6.93 1.47 1.22
C GLY A 77 6.33 2.30 2.35
N PHE A 78 5.98 1.69 3.49
CA PHE A 78 5.57 2.41 4.71
C PHE A 78 6.80 2.78 5.55
N LYS A 79 6.76 3.94 6.21
CA LYS A 79 7.89 4.44 7.02
C LYS A 79 7.88 3.92 8.45
N ASP A 80 6.71 3.49 8.93
CA ASP A 80 6.42 3.08 10.30
C ASP A 80 6.04 1.59 10.40
N TYR A 81 6.35 0.80 9.37
CA TYR A 81 6.17 -0.65 9.32
C TYR A 81 7.51 -1.31 8.91
N PRO A 82 7.96 -2.41 9.56
CA PRO A 82 9.26 -3.04 9.31
C PRO A 82 9.45 -3.56 7.88
#